data_AF-A0A3R7QMD4-F1
#
_entry.id   AF-A0A3R7QMD4-F1
#
_cell.length_a   1.000
_cell.length_b   1.000
_cell.length_c   1.000
_cell.angle_alpha   90.00
_cell.angle_beta   90.00
_cell.angle_gamma   90.00
#
_symmetry.space_group_name_H-M   'P 1'
#
loop_
_entity.id
_entity.type
_entity.pdbx_description
1 polymer ?
#
loop_
_entity_poly.entity_id
_entity_poly.type
_entity_poly.pdbx_seq_one_letter_code
_entity_poly.pdbx_strand_id
1 'polypeptide(L)'
;MNIFKKILVFLSMAILLSGCNTLRKGFEPDKRSGEEFLVEKKSPLVMPPDFNELPIPNQETVVVEKRKSSVKSLISGSQDKSIIEENDENISSIEKLILKQIKKN
;
A
#
# COMPACT_ATOMS: atom_id res chain seq x y z
N MET A 1 1.70 -48.41 63.26
CA MET A 1 2.13 -47.85 61.95
C MET A 1 0.98 -47.42 61.03
N ASN A 2 -0.23 -48.00 61.15
CA ASN A 2 -1.35 -47.68 60.22
C ASN A 2 -2.09 -46.37 60.54
N ILE A 3 -2.13 -45.94 61.80
CA ILE A 3 -2.79 -44.68 62.19
C ILE A 3 -2.01 -43.46 61.67
N PHE A 4 -0.69 -43.48 61.77
CA PHE A 4 0.20 -42.43 61.26
C PHE A 4 0.11 -42.30 59.73
N LYS A 5 0.04 -43.43 59.01
CA LYS A 5 -0.16 -43.43 57.56
C LYS A 5 -1.52 -42.84 57.16
N LYS A 6 -2.58 -43.13 57.91
CA LYS A 6 -3.92 -42.52 57.69
C LYS A 6 -3.90 -41.01 57.95
N ILE A 7 -3.24 -40.56 59.01
CA ILE A 7 -3.03 -39.13 59.30
C ILE A 7 -2.28 -38.45 58.15
N LEU A 8 -1.22 -39.08 57.63
CA LEU A 8 -0.41 -38.53 56.55
C LEU A 8 -1.23 -38.35 55.25
N VAL A 9 -2.06 -39.33 54.91
CA VAL A 9 -2.95 -39.29 53.74
C VAL A 9 -4.05 -38.23 53.91
N PHE A 10 -4.59 -38.09 55.12
CA PHE A 10 -5.58 -37.04 55.40
C PHE A 10 -4.97 -35.63 55.29
N LEU A 11 -3.74 -35.47 55.79
CA LEU A 11 -3.02 -34.20 55.74
C LEU A 11 -2.63 -33.81 54.30
N SER A 12 -2.20 -34.77 53.47
CA SER A 12 -1.91 -34.50 52.06
C SER A 12 -3.14 -34.06 51.29
N MET A 13 -4.30 -34.69 51.56
CA MET A 13 -5.57 -34.29 50.95
C MET A 13 -5.97 -32.85 51.35
N ALA A 14 -5.84 -32.49 52.64
CA ALA A 14 -6.15 -31.14 53.11
C ALA A 14 -5.30 -30.03 52.45
N ILE A 15 -4.01 -30.32 52.18
CA ILE A 15 -3.11 -29.38 51.49
C ILE A 15 -3.55 -29.15 50.04
N LEU A 16 -3.98 -30.21 49.34
CA LEU A 16 -4.48 -30.11 47.97
C LEU A 16 -5.77 -29.29 47.87
N LEU A 17 -6.66 -29.39 48.87
CA LEU A 17 -7.91 -28.63 48.92
C LEU A 17 -7.71 -27.15 49.29
N SER A 18 -6.57 -26.79 49.89
CA SER A 18 -6.28 -25.40 50.32
C SER A 18 -6.03 -24.44 49.15
N GLY A 19 -5.74 -24.96 47.95
CA GLY A 19 -5.50 -24.18 46.73
C GLY A 19 -6.76 -23.72 45.98
N CYS A 20 -7.97 -24.10 46.40
CA CYS A 20 -9.22 -23.86 45.65
C CYS A 20 -9.65 -22.38 45.56
N ASN A 21 -9.00 -21.48 46.31
CA ASN A 21 -9.29 -20.04 46.30
C ASN A 21 -8.94 -19.35 44.96
N THR A 22 -7.95 -19.85 44.22
CA THR A 22 -7.55 -19.28 42.91
C THR A 22 -8.44 -19.77 41.77
N LEU A 23 -8.91 -21.02 41.85
CA LEU A 23 -9.89 -21.58 40.92
C LEU A 23 -11.18 -20.76 40.91
N ARG A 24 -11.68 -20.35 42.08
CA ARG A 24 -12.86 -19.47 42.17
C ARG A 24 -12.68 -18.17 41.40
N LYS A 25 -11.49 -17.56 41.41
CA LYS A 25 -11.20 -16.33 40.64
C LYS A 25 -11.08 -16.56 39.14
N GLY A 26 -10.71 -17.77 38.71
CA GLY A 26 -10.67 -18.15 37.29
C GLY A 26 -12.03 -18.55 36.70
N PHE A 27 -12.96 -19.02 37.54
CA PHE A 27 -14.34 -19.33 37.16
C PHE A 27 -15.34 -18.19 37.41
N GLU A 28 -14.97 -17.20 38.22
CA GLU A 28 -15.78 -15.99 38.41
C GLU A 28 -15.57 -15.09 37.17
N PRO A 29 -16.63 -14.80 36.40
CA PRO A 29 -16.52 -13.92 35.25
C PRO A 29 -16.05 -12.55 35.74
N ASP A 30 -14.97 -12.04 35.15
CA ASP A 30 -14.42 -10.75 35.52
C ASP A 30 -15.47 -9.68 35.20
N LYS A 31 -16.08 -9.09 36.24
CA LYS A 31 -17.10 -8.03 36.10
C LYS A 31 -16.51 -6.74 35.50
N ARG A 32 -15.20 -6.74 35.22
CA ARG A 32 -14.49 -5.72 34.42
C ARG A 32 -14.52 -6.00 32.90
N SER A 33 -15.31 -6.96 32.42
CA SER A 33 -15.61 -7.22 31.00
C SER A 33 -16.47 -6.11 30.36
N GLY A 34 -16.08 -4.85 30.57
CA GLY A 34 -16.52 -3.67 29.81
C GLY A 34 -15.39 -3.04 29.00
N GLU A 35 -14.15 -3.50 29.20
CA GLU A 35 -12.94 -2.92 28.62
C GLU A 35 -12.19 -3.92 27.70
N GLU A 36 -12.87 -4.97 27.20
CA GLU A 36 -12.29 -5.97 26.29
C GLU A 36 -11.88 -5.43 24.91
N PHE A 37 -12.18 -4.17 24.63
CA PHE A 37 -11.58 -3.47 23.50
C PHE A 37 -10.42 -2.63 24.01
N LEU A 38 -9.19 -3.09 23.77
CA LEU A 38 -8.00 -2.25 23.75
C LEU A 38 -8.13 -1.28 22.56
N VAL A 39 -9.00 -0.28 22.70
CA VAL A 39 -9.19 0.76 21.69
C VAL A 39 -8.03 1.74 21.80
N GLU A 40 -6.96 1.43 21.10
CA GLU A 40 -5.85 2.37 20.93
C GLU A 40 -6.40 3.68 20.35
N LYS A 41 -6.21 4.77 21.09
CA LYS A 41 -6.61 6.10 20.65
C LYS A 41 -5.70 6.50 19.48
N LYS A 42 -6.20 6.38 18.26
CA LYS A 42 -5.54 6.96 17.09
C LYS A 42 -5.65 8.49 17.16
N SER A 43 -4.59 9.17 16.76
CA SER A 43 -4.66 10.61 16.52
C SER A 43 -5.79 10.91 15.52
N PRO A 44 -6.48 12.06 15.67
CA PRO A 44 -7.47 12.47 14.68
C PRO A 44 -6.81 12.53 13.31
N LEU A 45 -7.58 12.14 12.28
CA LEU A 45 -7.11 12.24 10.91
C LEU A 45 -6.96 13.74 10.60
N VAL A 46 -5.72 14.21 10.45
CA VAL A 46 -5.45 15.60 10.07
C VAL A 46 -5.28 15.68 8.57
N MET A 47 -5.94 16.67 7.98
CA MET A 47 -5.81 16.95 6.56
C MET A 47 -4.41 17.53 6.30
N PRO A 48 -3.69 17.08 5.25
CA PRO A 48 -2.41 17.68 4.92
C PRO A 48 -2.59 19.17 4.61
N PRO A 49 -1.59 20.02 4.93
CA PRO A 49 -1.69 21.47 4.79
C PRO A 49 -2.07 21.90 3.36
N ASP A 50 -1.63 21.13 2.36
CA ASP A 50 -1.78 21.47 0.94
C ASP A 50 -2.95 20.71 0.28
N PHE A 51 -3.89 20.15 1.06
CA PHE A 51 -5.00 19.34 0.51
C PHE A 51 -5.86 20.09 -0.52
N ASN A 52 -6.00 21.40 -0.34
CA ASN A 52 -6.80 22.24 -1.22
C ASN A 52 -5.96 22.91 -2.32
N GLU A 53 -4.65 22.67 -2.36
CA GLU A 53 -3.75 23.29 -3.33
C GLU A 53 -3.65 22.41 -4.58
N LEU A 54 -3.82 23.04 -5.74
CA LEU A 54 -3.60 22.39 -7.03
C LEU A 54 -2.13 22.54 -7.41
N PRO A 55 -1.49 21.49 -7.97
CA PRO A 55 -0.13 21.62 -8.48
C PRO A 55 -0.09 22.69 -9.56
N ILE A 56 0.92 23.54 -9.50
CA ILE A 56 1.13 24.58 -10.51
C ILE A 56 1.46 23.88 -11.83
N PRO A 57 0.72 24.14 -12.93
CA PRO A 57 1.05 23.62 -14.24
C PRO A 57 2.48 24.04 -14.59
N ASN A 58 3.27 23.10 -15.11
CA ASN A 58 4.64 23.38 -15.50
C ASN A 58 4.63 24.38 -16.64
N GLN A 59 4.86 25.67 -16.34
CA GLN A 59 5.15 26.67 -17.35
C GLN A 59 6.61 26.45 -17.71
N GLU A 60 6.86 25.60 -18.71
CA GLU A 60 8.12 25.68 -19.43
C GLU A 60 8.25 27.14 -19.87
N THR A 61 9.15 27.87 -19.22
CA THR A 61 9.55 29.18 -19.71
C THR A 61 10.09 28.93 -21.09
N VAL A 62 9.27 29.21 -22.10
CA VAL A 62 9.73 29.23 -23.49
C VAL A 62 10.73 30.37 -23.54
N VAL A 63 12.00 30.04 -23.29
CA VAL A 63 13.11 30.88 -23.68
C VAL A 63 12.91 31.03 -25.19
N VAL A 64 12.41 32.19 -25.60
CA VAL A 64 12.30 32.54 -27.01
C VAL A 64 13.72 32.73 -27.52
N GLU A 65 14.41 31.60 -27.72
CA GLU A 65 15.64 31.55 -28.46
C GLU A 65 15.26 31.96 -29.88
N LYS A 66 15.72 33.13 -30.29
CA LYS A 66 15.43 33.78 -31.57
C LYS A 66 16.08 32.96 -32.69
N ARG A 67 15.54 31.76 -32.98
CA ARG A 67 15.95 30.86 -34.05
C ARG A 67 15.57 31.53 -35.37
N LYS A 68 16.50 32.28 -35.94
CA LYS A 68 16.39 32.78 -37.32
C LYS A 68 16.31 31.57 -38.28
N SER A 69 15.24 31.58 -39.08
CA SER A 69 15.15 31.10 -40.47
C SER A 69 15.22 29.61 -40.83
N SER A 70 14.73 28.67 -40.02
CA SER A 70 14.53 27.28 -40.48
C SER A 70 13.16 27.01 -41.12
N VAL A 71 12.14 27.82 -40.82
CA VAL A 71 10.76 27.58 -41.31
C VAL A 71 10.58 28.01 -42.77
N LYS A 72 11.28 29.07 -43.20
CA LYS A 72 11.18 29.58 -44.58
C LYS A 72 11.72 28.59 -45.62
N SER A 73 12.76 27.83 -45.26
CA SER A 73 13.31 26.75 -46.10
C SER A 73 12.42 25.51 -46.17
N LEU A 74 11.55 25.29 -45.18
CA LEU A 74 10.62 24.16 -45.17
C LEU A 74 9.37 24.41 -46.02
N ILE A 75 8.96 25.68 -46.16
CA ILE A 75 7.74 26.07 -46.89
C ILE A 75 8.04 26.35 -48.37
N SER A 76 9.24 26.84 -48.69
CA SER A 76 9.68 27.05 -50.07
C SER A 76 10.21 25.74 -50.67
N GLY A 77 9.29 24.80 -50.93
CA GLY A 77 9.60 23.50 -51.52
C GLY A 77 10.37 23.63 -52.84
N SER A 78 11.53 22.98 -52.91
CA SER A 78 12.25 22.74 -54.15
C SER A 78 11.41 21.85 -55.05
N GLN A 79 11.07 22.38 -56.23
CA GLN A 79 10.67 21.58 -57.37
C GLN A 79 11.80 20.59 -57.66
N ASP A 80 11.60 19.30 -57.42
CA ASP A 80 12.02 18.27 -58.36
C ASP A 80 11.42 16.90 -58.03
N LYS A 81 11.11 16.24 -59.15
CA LYS A 81 10.38 15.00 -59.35
C LYS A 81 11.30 13.79 -59.10
N SER A 82 10.94 12.85 -58.22
CA SER A 82 11.09 11.40 -58.47
C SER A 82 10.66 10.52 -57.30
N ILE A 83 9.69 9.64 -57.59
CA ILE A 83 9.64 8.18 -57.36
C ILE A 83 9.74 7.64 -55.91
N ILE A 84 8.66 6.92 -55.58
CA ILE A 84 8.39 5.93 -54.52
C ILE A 84 9.60 5.05 -54.15
N GLU A 85 9.86 4.86 -52.85
CA GLU A 85 10.20 3.55 -52.24
C GLU A 85 9.69 3.48 -50.79
N GLU A 86 8.91 2.45 -50.47
CA GLU A 86 8.48 2.09 -49.12
C GLU A 86 9.69 1.66 -48.28
N ASN A 87 9.85 2.21 -47.07
CA ASN A 87 10.77 1.66 -46.08
C ASN A 87 10.12 1.63 -44.69
N ASP A 88 9.93 0.40 -44.22
CA ASP A 88 9.18 -0.06 -43.05
C ASP A 88 9.96 0.12 -41.73
N GLU A 89 10.72 1.21 -41.59
CA GLU A 89 11.64 1.41 -40.45
C GLU A 89 11.18 2.43 -39.40
N ASN A 90 10.12 3.19 -39.65
CA ASN A 90 9.61 4.21 -38.71
C ASN A 90 8.31 3.81 -38.01
N ILE A 91 8.21 2.55 -37.56
CA ILE A 91 7.08 2.12 -36.74
C ILE A 91 7.24 2.74 -35.33
N SER A 92 6.33 3.65 -35.01
CA SER A 92 6.30 4.34 -33.71
C SER A 92 6.18 3.34 -32.54
N SER A 93 6.71 3.71 -31.37
CA SER A 93 6.64 2.87 -30.17
C SER A 93 5.20 2.45 -29.81
N ILE A 94 4.22 3.30 -30.13
CA ILE A 94 2.78 3.04 -29.93
C ILE A 94 2.27 1.97 -30.90
N GLU A 95 2.65 2.06 -32.17
CA GLU A 95 2.24 1.12 -33.20
C GLU A 95 2.76 -0.30 -32.93
N LYS A 96 4.00 -0.43 -32.42
CA LYS A 96 4.55 -1.73 -31.96
C LYS A 96 3.70 -2.33 -30.82
N LEU A 97 3.22 -1.50 -29.90
CA LEU A 97 2.37 -1.97 -28.79
C LEU A 97 1.01 -2.46 -29.29
N ILE A 98 0.42 -1.75 -30.27
CA ILE A 98 -0.85 -2.13 -30.89
C ILE A 98 -0.71 -3.47 -31.62
N LEU A 99 0.31 -3.61 -32.48
CA LEU A 99 0.57 -4.86 -33.22
C LEU A 99 0.80 -6.06 -32.28
N LYS A 100 1.46 -5.83 -31.15
CA LYS A 100 1.68 -6.87 -30.14
C LYS A 100 0.38 -7.36 -29.49
N GLN A 101 -0.59 -6.48 -29.27
CA GLN A 101 -1.89 -6.86 -28.73
C GLN A 101 -2.71 -7.63 -29.76
N ILE A 102 -2.69 -7.21 -31.03
CA ILE A 102 -3.42 -7.88 -32.11
C ILE A 102 -2.93 -9.32 -32.31
N LYS A 103 -1.60 -9.55 -32.29
CA LYS A 103 -1.00 -10.88 -32.47
C LYS A 103 -1.18 -11.83 -31.28
N LYS A 104 -1.65 -11.34 -30.13
CA LYS A 104 -1.81 -12.15 -28.91
C LYS A 104 -3.18 -12.85 -28.85
N ASN A 105 -4.15 -12.38 -29.64
CA ASN A 105 -5.40 -13.10 -29.94
C ASN A 105 -5.20 -14.04 -31.12
#